data_AF-A0AAJ1U1J1-F1
#
_entry.id   AF-A0AAJ1U1J1-F1
#
_cell.length_a   1.000
_cell.length_b   1.000
_cell.length_c   1.000
_cell.angle_alpha   90.00
_cell.angle_beta   90.00
_cell.angle_gamma   90.00
#
_symmetry.space_group_name_H-M   'P 1'
#
loop_
_entity.id
_entity.type
_entity.pdbx_description
1 polymer ?
#
loop_
_entity_poly.entity_id
_entity_poly.type
_entity_poly.pdbx_seq_one_letter_code
_entity_poly.pdbx_strand_id
1 'polypeptide(L)'
;MREIDLAYRTLYAELCQRSLDGAFEADFPIAGRFVTVPVNGRAYWYFDLPGPDGVKRRYVGPKHDAQITDRVERFQAIKGDLKARRKLVSTLVREAGLPAPERFSGDVVRALSEAGLFRLRGVLVGTVAFQCYPGILGARLPNAALQTGDADFAQFHSVSAAVDDSLPPMLDVLRSVDTTFRDLPHQADGRRSTKFRNAKGYEVEFLTPNRGSADHDGKPAGMPALGGAAAHPLRFLDFLIHEPVRAVLLYGGGVNVVVPAPERFAVHKLIVASRRRDDPLGRLKRDKDALQAAVLGQALAMTRRASDLATAYAEAWGRGPAWRQALREGLASVPTKARTGLVAGIVDGLTEIGEDPEGLGFDASGKPRP
;
A
#
# COMPACT_ATOMS: atom_id res chain seq x y z
N MET A 1 -9.05 20.52 -5.98
CA MET A 1 -9.42 19.15 -5.61
C MET A 1 -10.91 18.97 -5.85
N ARG A 2 -11.40 17.76 -6.14
CA ARG A 2 -12.84 17.49 -6.31
C ARG A 2 -13.19 16.16 -5.66
N GLU A 3 -14.35 16.09 -5.02
CA GLU A 3 -14.92 14.82 -4.58
C GLU A 3 -15.25 13.92 -5.78
N ILE A 4 -15.17 12.62 -5.54
CA ILE A 4 -15.56 11.58 -6.47
C ILE A 4 -17.05 11.36 -6.32
N ASP A 5 -17.74 11.21 -7.45
CA ASP A 5 -19.17 10.92 -7.48
C ASP A 5 -19.53 9.70 -6.62
N LEU A 6 -20.69 9.76 -5.96
CA LEU A 6 -21.16 8.73 -5.03
C LEU A 6 -21.21 7.34 -5.69
N ALA A 7 -21.58 7.25 -6.98
CA ALA A 7 -21.63 5.99 -7.70
C ALA A 7 -20.25 5.31 -7.75
N TYR A 8 -19.19 6.06 -8.02
CA TYR A 8 -17.82 5.52 -8.05
C TYR A 8 -17.29 5.19 -6.65
N ARG A 9 -17.70 5.94 -5.62
CA ARG A 9 -17.39 5.61 -4.23
C ARG A 9 -18.02 4.27 -3.83
N THR A 10 -19.27 4.03 -4.23
CA THR A 10 -19.95 2.74 -4.01
C THR A 10 -19.27 1.61 -4.77
N LEU A 11 -18.87 1.82 -6.04
CA LEU A 11 -18.12 0.83 -6.81
C LEU A 11 -16.76 0.49 -6.17
N TYR A 12 -16.07 1.49 -5.61
CA TYR A 12 -14.82 1.25 -4.87
C TYR A 12 -15.08 0.43 -3.60
N ALA A 13 -16.13 0.74 -2.84
CA ALA A 13 -16.51 -0.03 -1.65
C ALA A 13 -16.86 -1.49 -1.99
N GLU A 14 -17.61 -1.73 -3.07
CA GLU A 14 -17.90 -3.08 -3.58
C GLU A 14 -16.60 -3.82 -3.95
N LEU A 15 -15.68 -3.14 -4.67
CA LEU A 15 -14.39 -3.73 -5.02
C LEU A 15 -13.58 -4.11 -3.77
N CYS A 16 -13.55 -3.25 -2.75
CA CYS A 16 -12.90 -3.55 -1.48
C CYS A 16 -13.47 -4.81 -0.83
N GLN A 17 -14.80 -4.93 -0.72
CA GLN A 17 -15.46 -6.11 -0.15
C GLN A 17 -15.11 -7.38 -0.93
N ARG A 18 -15.28 -7.35 -2.25
CA ARG A 18 -15.02 -8.53 -3.11
C ARG A 18 -13.56 -8.94 -3.16
N SER A 19 -12.64 -7.97 -3.01
CA SER A 19 -11.20 -8.26 -2.96
C SER A 19 -10.77 -8.94 -1.66
N LEU A 20 -11.57 -8.87 -0.59
CA LEU A 20 -11.32 -9.58 0.67
C LEU A 20 -11.71 -11.05 0.57
N ASP A 21 -12.85 -11.34 -0.05
CA ASP A 21 -13.39 -12.70 -0.18
C ASP A 21 -12.61 -13.54 -1.22
N GLY A 22 -11.93 -12.88 -2.16
CA GLY A 22 -11.21 -13.52 -3.27
C GLY A 22 -9.83 -14.11 -2.92
N ALA A 23 -9.40 -14.12 -1.66
CA ALA A 23 -8.06 -14.55 -1.24
C ALA A 23 -7.88 -16.09 -1.16
N PHE A 24 -8.60 -16.86 -1.98
CA PHE A 24 -8.48 -18.32 -2.03
C PHE A 24 -7.57 -18.76 -3.18
N GLU A 25 -6.60 -19.62 -2.87
CA GLU A 25 -5.74 -20.26 -3.87
C GLU A 25 -6.58 -21.12 -4.82
N ALA A 26 -6.34 -20.94 -6.12
CA ALA A 26 -6.91 -21.82 -7.13
C ALA A 26 -5.93 -22.96 -7.42
N ASP A 27 -6.38 -24.21 -7.27
CA ASP A 27 -5.60 -25.42 -7.64
C ASP A 27 -5.13 -25.42 -9.11
N PHE A 28 -5.72 -24.57 -9.95
CA PHE A 28 -5.46 -24.46 -11.38
C PHE A 28 -5.12 -23.01 -11.77
N PRO A 29 -4.27 -22.79 -12.80
CA PRO A 29 -3.97 -21.45 -13.29
C PRO A 29 -5.22 -20.73 -13.81
N ILE A 30 -5.49 -19.51 -13.33
CA ILE A 30 -6.66 -18.70 -13.70
C ILE A 30 -6.75 -18.44 -15.23
N ALA A 31 -5.62 -18.49 -15.94
CA ALA A 31 -5.57 -18.36 -17.40
C ALA A 31 -6.33 -19.48 -18.14
N GLY A 32 -6.42 -20.68 -17.56
CA GLY A 32 -7.10 -21.82 -18.15
C GLY A 32 -8.61 -21.84 -17.89
N ARG A 33 -9.30 -22.84 -18.43
CA ARG A 33 -10.75 -23.06 -18.26
C ARG A 33 -11.07 -24.55 -18.19
N PHE A 34 -12.13 -24.90 -17.48
CA PHE A 34 -12.70 -26.23 -17.56
C PHE A 34 -13.68 -26.33 -18.72
N VAL A 35 -13.66 -27.45 -19.43
CA VAL A 35 -14.57 -27.78 -20.52
C VAL A 35 -15.10 -29.19 -20.32
N THR A 36 -16.36 -29.42 -20.70
CA THR A 36 -16.95 -30.76 -20.71
C THR A 36 -16.69 -31.42 -22.06
N VAL A 37 -16.17 -32.64 -22.07
CA VAL A 37 -15.98 -33.46 -23.28
C VAL A 37 -16.80 -34.74 -23.15
N PRO A 38 -17.73 -35.02 -24.08
CA PRO A 38 -18.44 -36.29 -24.13
C PRO A 38 -17.54 -37.37 -24.76
N VAL A 39 -17.43 -38.53 -24.11
CA VAL A 39 -16.73 -39.72 -24.61
C VAL A 39 -17.59 -40.94 -24.31
N ASN A 40 -17.98 -41.71 -25.34
CA ASN A 40 -18.79 -42.93 -25.21
C ASN A 40 -20.06 -42.76 -24.32
N GLY A 41 -20.80 -41.67 -24.51
CA GLY A 41 -22.03 -41.38 -23.76
C GLY A 41 -21.83 -40.89 -22.32
N ARG A 42 -20.58 -40.72 -21.86
CA ARG A 42 -20.24 -40.17 -20.55
C ARG A 42 -19.54 -38.82 -20.69
N ALA A 43 -19.77 -37.92 -19.75
CA ALA A 43 -19.18 -36.59 -19.74
C ALA A 43 -17.98 -36.53 -18.79
N TYR A 44 -16.91 -35.88 -19.25
CA TYR A 44 -15.67 -35.72 -18.49
C TYR A 44 -15.24 -34.25 -18.45
N TRP A 45 -14.65 -33.85 -17.33
CA TRP A 45 -13.98 -32.58 -17.19
C TRP A 45 -12.56 -32.64 -17.76
N TYR A 46 -12.25 -31.66 -18.59
CA TYR A 46 -10.91 -31.37 -19.06
C TYR A 46 -10.55 -29.92 -18.71
N PHE A 47 -9.27 -29.66 -18.48
CA PHE A 47 -8.72 -28.33 -18.26
C PHE A 47 -7.92 -27.88 -19.48
N ASP A 48 -8.36 -26.80 -20.10
CA ASP A 48 -7.71 -26.15 -21.24
C ASP A 48 -6.86 -24.99 -20.75
N LEU A 49 -5.54 -25.09 -20.91
CA LEU A 49 -4.59 -24.02 -20.61
C LEU A 49 -4.05 -23.43 -21.93
N PRO A 50 -4.38 -22.18 -22.27
CA PRO A 50 -3.75 -21.50 -23.41
C PRO A 50 -2.25 -21.34 -23.20
N GLY A 51 -1.46 -21.61 -24.23
CA GLY A 51 -0.02 -21.39 -24.27
C GLY A 51 0.44 -20.94 -25.66
N PRO A 52 1.76 -20.69 -25.84
CA PRO A 52 2.33 -20.22 -27.11
C PRO A 52 2.02 -21.17 -28.29
N ASP A 53 2.03 -22.47 -28.03
CA ASP A 53 1.82 -23.53 -29.04
C ASP A 53 0.34 -23.99 -29.14
N GLY A 54 -0.60 -23.15 -28.68
CA GLY A 54 -2.03 -23.45 -28.65
C GLY A 54 -2.54 -23.88 -27.27
N VAL A 55 -3.70 -24.54 -27.25
CA VAL A 55 -4.37 -24.92 -25.98
C VAL A 55 -3.90 -26.30 -25.53
N LYS A 56 -3.21 -26.35 -24.39
CA LYS A 56 -2.84 -27.61 -23.74
C LYS A 56 -4.02 -28.13 -22.91
N ARG A 57 -4.62 -29.23 -23.36
CA ARG A 57 -5.74 -29.90 -22.70
C ARG A 57 -5.25 -31.00 -21.76
N ARG A 58 -5.76 -31.03 -20.52
CA ARG A 58 -5.48 -32.06 -19.52
C ARG A 58 -6.78 -32.68 -19.02
N TYR A 59 -6.83 -34.01 -18.91
CA TYR A 59 -7.94 -34.71 -18.27
C TYR A 59 -7.97 -34.42 -16.77
N VAL A 60 -9.16 -34.17 -16.22
CA VAL A 60 -9.36 -33.83 -14.81
C VAL A 60 -10.11 -34.94 -14.10
N GLY A 61 -11.21 -35.43 -14.69
CA GLY A 61 -12.00 -36.49 -14.11
C GLY A 61 -13.41 -36.61 -14.69
N PRO A 62 -14.21 -37.58 -14.22
CA PRO A 62 -15.60 -37.73 -14.66
C PRO A 62 -16.49 -36.60 -14.14
N LYS A 63 -17.44 -36.14 -14.94
CA LYS A 63 -18.37 -35.07 -14.55
C LYS A 63 -19.38 -35.50 -13.46
N HIS A 64 -19.65 -36.80 -13.33
CA HIS A 64 -20.56 -37.32 -12.30
C HIS A 64 -19.92 -37.41 -10.90
N ASP A 65 -18.60 -37.19 -10.79
CA ASP A 65 -17.94 -37.07 -9.50
C ASP A 65 -18.27 -35.69 -8.90
N ALA A 66 -18.96 -35.71 -7.76
CA ALA A 66 -19.42 -34.50 -7.08
C ALA A 66 -18.23 -33.65 -6.57
N GLN A 67 -17.17 -34.28 -6.04
CA GLN A 67 -16.02 -33.54 -5.52
C GLN A 67 -15.25 -32.83 -6.63
N ILE A 68 -15.12 -33.46 -7.79
CA ILE A 68 -14.47 -32.85 -8.96
C ILE A 68 -15.33 -31.70 -9.49
N THR A 69 -16.65 -31.90 -9.60
CA THR A 69 -17.56 -30.87 -10.09
C THR A 69 -17.60 -29.66 -9.16
N ASP A 70 -17.66 -29.86 -7.84
CA ASP A 70 -17.59 -28.77 -6.85
C ASP A 70 -16.31 -27.94 -6.98
N ARG A 71 -15.16 -28.58 -7.26
CA ARG A 71 -13.88 -27.89 -7.48
C ARG A 71 -13.91 -27.08 -8.78
N VAL A 72 -14.51 -27.63 -9.84
CA VAL A 72 -14.68 -26.93 -11.13
C VAL A 72 -15.58 -25.71 -10.96
N GLU A 73 -16.70 -25.84 -10.28
CA GLU A 73 -17.66 -24.75 -10.04
C GLU A 73 -17.04 -23.65 -9.18
N ARG A 74 -16.33 -24.01 -8.09
CA ARG A 74 -15.54 -23.06 -7.30
C ARG A 74 -14.53 -22.29 -8.14
N PHE A 75 -13.78 -22.98 -9.00
CA PHE A 75 -12.84 -22.32 -9.92
C PHE A 75 -13.55 -21.37 -10.90
N GLN A 76 -14.68 -21.77 -11.47
CA GLN A 76 -15.46 -20.92 -12.36
C GLN A 76 -15.99 -19.67 -11.65
N ALA A 77 -16.44 -19.80 -10.39
CA ALA A 77 -16.87 -18.68 -9.56
C ALA A 77 -15.70 -17.71 -9.28
N ILE A 78 -14.54 -18.21 -8.87
CA ILE A 78 -13.32 -17.40 -8.66
C ILE A 78 -12.94 -16.64 -9.94
N LYS A 79 -12.96 -17.32 -11.09
CA LYS A 79 -12.63 -16.71 -12.38
C LYS A 79 -13.67 -15.66 -12.80
N GLY A 80 -14.95 -15.93 -12.58
CA GLY A 80 -16.05 -15.02 -12.84
C GLY A 80 -15.94 -13.75 -12.00
N ASP A 81 -15.68 -13.91 -10.70
CA ASP A 81 -15.45 -12.79 -9.77
C ASP A 81 -14.26 -11.94 -10.21
N LEU A 82 -13.11 -12.55 -10.53
CA LEU A 82 -11.94 -11.82 -11.01
C LEU A 82 -12.25 -10.99 -12.27
N LYS A 83 -13.00 -11.55 -13.23
CA LYS A 83 -13.40 -10.84 -14.44
C LYS A 83 -14.29 -9.64 -14.11
N ALA A 84 -15.24 -9.81 -13.19
CA ALA A 84 -16.11 -8.73 -12.74
C ALA A 84 -15.32 -7.64 -12.01
N ARG A 85 -14.42 -7.99 -11.09
CA ARG A 85 -13.55 -7.02 -10.41
C ARG A 85 -12.62 -6.26 -11.37
N ARG A 86 -12.09 -6.92 -12.41
CA ARG A 86 -11.33 -6.24 -13.48
C ARG A 86 -12.16 -5.17 -14.18
N LYS A 87 -13.46 -5.40 -14.37
CA LYS A 87 -14.38 -4.40 -14.90
C LYS A 87 -14.54 -3.22 -13.93
N LEU A 88 -14.74 -3.49 -12.64
CA LEU A 88 -14.80 -2.44 -11.60
C LEU A 88 -13.53 -1.58 -11.59
N VAL A 89 -12.34 -2.20 -11.56
CA VAL A 89 -11.05 -1.50 -11.64
C VAL A 89 -10.97 -0.66 -12.90
N SER A 90 -11.31 -1.21 -14.07
CA SER A 90 -11.29 -0.47 -15.33
C SER A 90 -12.21 0.75 -15.30
N THR A 91 -13.42 0.63 -14.72
CA THR A 91 -14.36 1.74 -14.58
C THR A 91 -13.83 2.81 -13.62
N LEU A 92 -13.30 2.41 -12.46
CA LEU A 92 -12.71 3.32 -11.48
C LEU A 92 -11.50 4.09 -12.05
N VAL A 93 -10.66 3.44 -12.84
CA VAL A 93 -9.50 4.10 -13.46
C VAL A 93 -9.91 5.01 -14.62
N ARG A 94 -10.70 4.49 -15.58
CA ARG A 94 -11.00 5.21 -16.84
C ARG A 94 -12.06 6.29 -16.67
N GLU A 95 -13.12 6.00 -15.92
CA GLU A 95 -14.27 6.90 -15.78
C GLU A 95 -14.17 7.75 -14.52
N ALA A 96 -13.83 7.13 -13.38
CA ALA A 96 -13.68 7.87 -12.12
C ALA A 96 -12.34 8.63 -12.04
N GLY A 97 -11.38 8.33 -12.92
CA GLY A 97 -10.08 9.00 -12.98
C GLY A 97 -9.18 8.68 -11.78
N LEU A 98 -9.40 7.52 -11.14
CA LEU A 98 -8.56 7.08 -10.04
C LEU A 98 -7.20 6.60 -10.55
N PRO A 99 -6.11 6.84 -9.80
CA PRO A 99 -4.80 6.42 -10.24
C PRO A 99 -4.65 4.90 -10.18
N ALA A 100 -3.88 4.38 -11.12
CA ALA A 100 -3.40 3.02 -11.12
C ALA A 100 -1.87 3.04 -11.08
N PRO A 101 -1.24 2.03 -10.46
CA PRO A 101 0.21 1.92 -10.49
C PRO A 101 0.70 1.62 -11.91
N GLU A 102 1.97 1.90 -12.14
CA GLU A 102 2.66 1.33 -13.30
C GLU A 102 2.60 -0.19 -13.25
N ARG A 103 2.53 -0.81 -14.43
CA ARG A 103 2.32 -2.26 -14.58
C ARG A 103 3.28 -3.08 -13.70
N PHE A 104 4.57 -2.75 -13.74
CA PHE A 104 5.58 -3.47 -12.99
C PHE A 104 5.41 -3.34 -11.47
N SER A 105 5.14 -2.13 -10.97
CA SER A 105 4.85 -1.91 -9.55
C SER A 105 3.62 -2.69 -9.10
N GLY A 106 2.58 -2.70 -9.93
CA GLY A 106 1.38 -3.49 -9.68
C GLY A 106 1.67 -4.99 -9.64
N ASP A 107 2.52 -5.51 -10.53
CA ASP A 107 2.88 -6.95 -10.57
C ASP A 107 3.68 -7.35 -9.32
N VAL A 108 4.63 -6.51 -8.88
CA VAL A 108 5.38 -6.72 -7.63
C VAL A 108 4.46 -6.73 -6.41
N VAL A 109 3.58 -5.74 -6.26
CA VAL A 109 2.65 -5.69 -5.12
C VAL A 109 1.67 -6.86 -5.14
N ARG A 110 1.21 -7.29 -6.33
CA ARG A 110 0.35 -8.48 -6.46
C ARG A 110 1.07 -9.73 -5.99
N ALA A 111 2.30 -9.98 -6.45
CA ALA A 111 3.06 -11.17 -6.08
C ALA A 111 3.32 -11.23 -4.56
N LEU A 112 3.67 -10.09 -3.94
CA LEU A 112 3.86 -10.02 -2.49
C LEU A 112 2.55 -10.18 -1.70
N SER A 113 1.43 -9.66 -2.23
CA SER A 113 0.10 -9.87 -1.66
C SER A 113 -0.28 -11.36 -1.69
N GLU A 114 -0.11 -12.01 -2.84
CA GLU A 114 -0.37 -13.44 -3.05
C GLU A 114 0.54 -14.33 -2.20
N ALA A 115 1.80 -13.91 -1.98
CA ALA A 115 2.71 -14.60 -1.06
C ALA A 115 2.29 -14.49 0.42
N GLY A 116 1.35 -13.60 0.76
CA GLY A 116 0.80 -13.44 2.11
C GLY A 116 1.36 -12.26 2.90
N LEU A 117 2.07 -11.30 2.27
CA LEU A 117 2.72 -10.20 2.99
C LEU A 117 1.76 -9.43 3.92
N PHE A 118 0.57 -9.10 3.42
CA PHE A 118 -0.43 -8.37 4.19
C PHE A 118 -1.13 -9.23 5.24
N ARG A 119 -1.21 -10.56 5.02
CA ARG A 119 -1.69 -11.53 6.03
C ARG A 119 -0.77 -11.51 7.25
N LEU A 120 0.54 -11.43 7.02
CA LEU A 120 1.55 -11.31 8.07
C LEU A 120 1.76 -9.87 8.56
N ARG A 121 0.75 -9.00 8.43
CA ARG A 121 0.77 -7.60 8.90
C ARG A 121 1.87 -6.73 8.27
N GLY A 122 2.35 -7.08 7.08
CA GLY A 122 3.09 -6.14 6.24
C GLY A 122 2.20 -4.98 5.83
N VAL A 123 2.79 -3.81 5.61
CA VAL A 123 2.12 -2.57 5.23
C VAL A 123 2.84 -1.99 4.01
N LEU A 124 2.12 -1.73 2.93
CA LEU A 124 2.62 -1.02 1.76
C LEU A 124 2.73 0.46 2.11
N VAL A 125 3.92 1.04 1.97
CA VAL A 125 4.18 2.45 2.26
C VAL A 125 4.71 3.18 1.01
N GLY A 126 5.18 4.41 1.18
CA GLY A 126 5.75 5.18 0.07
C GLY A 126 4.72 5.64 -0.96
N THR A 127 5.17 5.84 -2.19
CA THR A 127 4.34 6.46 -3.24
C THR A 127 3.29 5.51 -3.79
N VAL A 128 3.56 4.19 -3.84
CA VAL A 128 2.57 3.21 -4.31
C VAL A 128 1.38 3.14 -3.35
N ALA A 129 1.62 3.19 -2.03
CA ALA A 129 0.55 3.32 -1.03
C ALA A 129 -0.30 4.58 -1.24
N PHE A 130 0.35 5.70 -1.59
CA PHE A 130 -0.34 6.98 -1.80
C PHE A 130 -1.40 6.92 -2.91
N GLN A 131 -1.20 6.07 -3.93
CA GLN A 131 -2.18 5.87 -5.01
C GLN A 131 -3.50 5.24 -4.52
N CYS A 132 -3.55 4.66 -3.31
CA CYS A 132 -4.77 4.10 -2.75
C CYS A 132 -5.69 5.17 -2.13
N TYR A 133 -5.14 6.32 -1.69
CA TYR A 133 -5.89 7.33 -0.95
C TYR A 133 -7.04 8.00 -1.70
N PRO A 134 -6.99 8.23 -3.03
CA PRO A 134 -8.15 8.76 -3.74
C PRO A 134 -9.41 7.90 -3.59
N GLY A 135 -9.25 6.57 -3.60
CA GLY A 135 -10.34 5.61 -3.38
C GLY A 135 -10.84 5.63 -1.94
N ILE A 136 -9.92 5.62 -0.96
CA ILE A 136 -10.23 5.65 0.48
C ILE A 136 -10.98 6.93 0.86
N LEU A 137 -10.51 8.08 0.36
CA LEU A 137 -11.04 9.39 0.72
C LEU A 137 -12.25 9.78 -0.13
N GLY A 138 -12.50 9.10 -1.26
CA GLY A 138 -13.53 9.53 -2.20
C GLY A 138 -13.23 10.89 -2.82
N ALA A 139 -11.95 11.23 -3.02
CA ALA A 139 -11.50 12.51 -3.53
C ALA A 139 -10.39 12.36 -4.58
N ARG A 140 -10.45 13.14 -5.67
CA ARG A 140 -9.39 13.14 -6.68
C ARG A 140 -8.17 13.91 -6.18
N LEU A 141 -7.02 13.23 -6.11
CA LEU A 141 -5.74 13.83 -5.74
C LEU A 141 -4.91 14.21 -6.98
N PRO A 142 -4.06 15.25 -6.93
CA PRO A 142 -3.20 15.63 -8.06
C PRO A 142 -2.17 14.55 -8.44
N ASN A 143 -1.99 14.31 -9.75
CA ASN A 143 -1.09 13.29 -10.28
C ASN A 143 0.41 13.55 -10.01
N ALA A 144 0.81 14.80 -9.78
CA ALA A 144 2.20 15.18 -9.55
C ALA A 144 2.86 14.49 -8.34
N ALA A 145 2.06 13.86 -7.48
CA ALA A 145 2.52 13.14 -6.30
C ALA A 145 2.70 11.61 -6.49
N LEU A 146 2.46 11.06 -7.68
CA LEU A 146 2.12 9.64 -7.86
C LEU A 146 3.15 8.74 -8.56
N GLN A 147 4.26 9.26 -9.09
CA GLN A 147 5.27 8.44 -9.77
C GLN A 147 6.48 8.12 -8.88
N THR A 148 6.92 6.88 -8.95
CA THR A 148 8.09 6.36 -8.23
C THR A 148 8.63 5.11 -8.94
N GLY A 149 9.94 4.88 -8.83
CA GLY A 149 10.63 3.71 -9.38
C GLY A 149 10.88 2.61 -8.34
N ASP A 150 10.12 2.59 -7.25
CA ASP A 150 10.31 1.73 -6.09
C ASP A 150 8.98 1.26 -5.47
N ALA A 151 9.04 0.21 -4.65
CA ALA A 151 7.98 -0.20 -3.75
C ALA A 151 8.55 -0.45 -2.34
N ASP A 152 7.98 0.26 -1.37
CA ASP A 152 8.40 0.18 0.02
C ASP A 152 7.37 -0.59 0.84
N PHE A 153 7.84 -1.51 1.66
CA PHE A 153 7.02 -2.28 2.58
C PHE A 153 7.55 -2.14 3.99
N ALA A 154 6.65 -2.10 4.96
CA ALA A 154 6.98 -1.93 6.36
C ALA A 154 6.32 -3.01 7.22
N GLN A 155 7.01 -3.47 8.26
CA GLN A 155 6.45 -4.40 9.24
C GLN A 155 7.07 -4.11 10.61
N PHE A 156 6.28 -4.23 11.68
CA PHE A 156 6.83 -4.20 13.04
C PHE A 156 7.67 -5.45 13.29
N HIS A 157 8.91 -5.28 13.76
CA HIS A 157 9.72 -6.41 14.20
C HIS A 157 9.02 -7.26 15.28
N SER A 158 8.27 -6.65 16.20
CA SER A 158 7.53 -7.41 17.24
C SER A 158 6.57 -8.42 16.62
N VAL A 159 5.89 -8.04 15.53
CA VAL A 159 5.03 -8.95 14.79
C VAL A 159 5.86 -10.02 14.07
N SER A 160 6.91 -9.61 13.37
CA SER A 160 7.79 -10.54 12.63
C SER A 160 8.43 -11.60 13.52
N ALA A 161 8.70 -11.26 14.79
CA ALA A 161 9.33 -12.16 15.76
C ALA A 161 8.33 -13.00 16.57
N ALA A 162 7.05 -12.64 16.59
CA ALA A 162 6.01 -13.33 17.36
C ALA A 162 5.18 -14.31 16.51
N VAL A 163 5.32 -14.27 15.19
CA VAL A 163 4.55 -15.11 14.27
C VAL A 163 5.42 -16.29 13.83
N ASP A 164 4.91 -17.50 14.04
CA ASP A 164 5.57 -18.76 13.62
C ASP A 164 5.42 -19.05 12.11
N ASP A 165 4.53 -18.32 11.42
CA ASP A 165 4.35 -18.36 9.96
C ASP A 165 5.37 -17.43 9.27
N SER A 166 5.81 -17.81 8.07
CA SER A 166 6.77 -17.03 7.28
C SER A 166 6.38 -17.03 5.81
N LEU A 167 6.63 -15.90 5.16
CA LEU A 167 6.59 -15.84 3.70
C LEU A 167 7.67 -16.76 3.09
N PRO A 168 7.49 -17.19 1.83
CA PRO A 168 8.60 -17.72 1.04
C PRO A 168 9.76 -16.72 0.98
N PRO A 169 10.99 -17.15 0.64
CA PRO A 169 12.11 -16.22 0.49
C PRO A 169 11.76 -15.05 -0.44
N MET A 170 11.95 -13.81 0.02
CA MET A 170 11.52 -12.61 -0.72
C MET A 170 12.10 -12.57 -2.15
N LEU A 171 13.36 -12.97 -2.30
CA LEU A 171 14.02 -12.99 -3.60
C LEU A 171 13.32 -13.94 -4.59
N ASP A 172 12.80 -15.08 -4.13
CA ASP A 172 12.10 -16.05 -4.98
C ASP A 172 10.75 -15.49 -5.44
N VAL A 173 10.02 -14.84 -4.53
CA VAL A 173 8.76 -14.13 -4.85
C VAL A 173 9.01 -13.01 -5.85
N LEU A 174 10.07 -12.21 -5.67
CA LEU A 174 10.41 -11.14 -6.61
C LEU A 174 10.87 -11.70 -7.97
N ARG A 175 11.62 -12.80 -7.98
CA ARG A 175 12.06 -13.48 -9.21
C ARG A 175 10.92 -14.13 -9.99
N SER A 176 9.80 -14.45 -9.36
CA SER A 176 8.60 -14.89 -10.08
C SER A 176 7.98 -13.76 -10.92
N VAL A 177 8.28 -12.49 -10.61
CA VAL A 177 7.88 -11.32 -11.39
C VAL A 177 8.95 -10.96 -12.42
N ASP A 178 10.21 -10.94 -12.02
CA ASP A 178 11.36 -10.64 -12.88
C ASP A 178 12.60 -11.40 -12.42
N THR A 179 13.06 -12.36 -13.23
CA THR A 179 14.19 -13.24 -12.88
C THR A 179 15.49 -12.49 -12.64
N THR A 180 15.60 -11.22 -13.02
CA THR A 180 16.79 -10.39 -12.85
C THR A 180 16.92 -9.74 -11.46
N PHE A 181 15.94 -9.93 -10.57
CA PHE A 181 16.06 -9.47 -9.19
C PHE A 181 17.27 -10.08 -8.48
N ARG A 182 17.96 -9.22 -7.73
CA ARG A 182 19.07 -9.57 -6.85
C ARG A 182 18.98 -8.80 -5.54
N ASP A 183 19.57 -9.39 -4.52
CA ASP A 183 19.73 -8.76 -3.22
C ASP A 183 20.73 -7.61 -3.31
N LEU A 184 20.46 -6.55 -2.58
CA LEU A 184 21.44 -5.50 -2.29
C LEU A 184 21.93 -5.70 -0.84
N PRO A 185 23.18 -6.17 -0.64
CA PRO A 185 23.77 -6.29 0.69
C PRO A 185 23.75 -4.96 1.43
N HIS A 186 23.36 -4.99 2.70
CA HIS A 186 23.32 -3.79 3.52
C HIS A 186 24.75 -3.32 3.85
N GLN A 187 25.02 -2.00 3.78
CA GLN A 187 26.37 -1.45 3.98
C GLN A 187 26.95 -1.78 5.36
N ALA A 188 26.12 -1.75 6.40
CA ALA A 188 26.52 -2.08 7.78
C ALA A 188 26.63 -3.60 8.07
N ASP A 189 25.95 -4.46 7.30
CA ASP A 189 26.02 -5.92 7.44
C ASP A 189 25.73 -6.60 6.11
N GLY A 190 26.78 -6.96 5.38
CA GLY A 190 26.68 -7.55 4.05
C GLY A 190 26.02 -8.94 4.00
N ARG A 191 25.74 -9.57 5.16
CA ARG A 191 24.99 -10.83 5.23
C ARG A 191 23.47 -10.62 5.20
N ARG A 192 23.02 -9.37 5.35
CA ARG A 192 21.61 -9.01 5.42
C ARG A 192 21.24 -8.10 4.26
N SER A 193 20.07 -8.35 3.69
CA SER A 193 19.52 -7.53 2.61
C SER A 193 18.17 -6.98 3.02
N THR A 194 18.07 -5.66 2.91
CA THR A 194 16.85 -4.87 3.16
C THR A 194 16.24 -4.37 1.86
N LYS A 195 17.00 -4.47 0.76
CA LYS A 195 16.66 -3.97 -0.56
C LYS A 195 16.93 -5.03 -1.61
N PHE A 196 16.10 -5.03 -2.63
CA PHE A 196 16.19 -5.89 -3.79
C PHE A 196 16.08 -4.99 -5.03
N ARG A 197 16.87 -5.26 -6.07
CA ARG A 197 16.85 -4.45 -7.29
C ARG A 197 16.89 -5.36 -8.53
N ASN A 198 16.09 -5.05 -9.54
CA ASN A 198 16.14 -5.75 -10.82
C ASN A 198 17.13 -5.09 -11.80
N ALA A 199 17.35 -5.69 -12.97
CA ALA A 199 18.25 -5.15 -13.99
C ALA A 199 17.82 -3.79 -14.55
N LYS A 200 16.53 -3.44 -14.43
CA LYS A 200 15.97 -2.16 -14.87
C LYS A 200 16.07 -1.05 -13.82
N GLY A 201 16.64 -1.34 -12.65
CA GLY A 201 16.82 -0.37 -11.57
C GLY A 201 15.59 -0.18 -10.66
N TYR A 202 14.54 -0.98 -10.81
CA TYR A 202 13.40 -0.96 -9.91
C TYR A 202 13.78 -1.55 -8.55
N GLU A 203 13.43 -0.86 -7.47
CA GLU A 203 13.79 -1.24 -6.11
C GLU A 203 12.59 -1.70 -5.29
N VAL A 204 12.81 -2.73 -4.48
CA VAL A 204 11.90 -3.13 -3.40
C VAL A 204 12.65 -3.03 -2.09
N GLU A 205 12.12 -2.26 -1.14
CA GLU A 205 12.73 -2.03 0.18
C GLU A 205 11.80 -2.47 1.31
N PHE A 206 12.37 -3.14 2.32
CA PHE A 206 11.68 -3.52 3.55
C PHE A 206 12.16 -2.66 4.71
N LEU A 207 11.21 -2.13 5.47
CA LEU A 207 11.40 -1.17 6.54
C LEU A 207 10.83 -1.71 7.86
N THR A 208 11.45 -1.35 8.98
CA THR A 208 10.91 -1.62 10.32
C THR A 208 11.03 -0.38 11.19
N PRO A 209 10.15 -0.15 12.17
CA PRO A 209 10.33 0.94 13.10
C PRO A 209 11.64 0.83 13.87
N ASN A 210 12.28 1.98 14.06
CA ASN A 210 13.50 2.09 14.84
C ASN A 210 13.18 1.98 16.34
N ARG A 211 13.93 1.13 17.06
CA ARG A 211 13.76 0.88 18.50
C ARG A 211 14.45 1.90 19.42
N GLY A 212 15.05 2.96 18.86
CA GLY A 212 15.42 4.15 19.62
C GLY A 212 16.75 4.12 20.37
N SER A 213 17.51 3.01 20.36
CA SER A 213 18.90 3.06 20.86
C SER A 213 19.86 3.46 19.73
N ALA A 214 20.82 4.34 20.05
CA ALA A 214 21.88 4.76 19.13
C ALA A 214 22.71 3.56 18.61
N ASP A 215 22.74 2.46 19.35
CA ASP A 215 23.51 1.24 19.00
C ASP A 215 22.89 0.43 17.86
N HIS A 216 21.60 0.65 17.56
CA HIS A 216 20.85 0.01 16.48
C HIS A 216 20.59 0.94 15.29
N ASP A 217 21.00 2.21 15.36
CA ASP A 217 20.84 3.14 14.23
C ASP A 217 21.61 2.63 13.01
N GLY A 218 20.89 2.43 11.90
CA GLY A 218 21.44 2.00 10.63
C GLY A 218 21.85 0.52 10.54
N LYS A 219 21.59 -0.33 11.55
CA LYS A 219 21.81 -1.78 11.44
C LYS A 219 20.54 -2.49 10.96
N PRO A 220 20.62 -3.38 9.95
CA PRO A 220 19.43 -4.08 9.46
C PRO A 220 18.88 -5.03 10.53
N ALA A 221 17.57 -5.00 10.74
CA ALA A 221 16.89 -5.89 11.66
C ALA A 221 16.47 -7.18 10.95
N GLY A 222 16.72 -8.35 11.56
CA GLY A 222 16.24 -9.62 11.01
C GLY A 222 14.72 -9.70 11.14
N MET A 223 14.05 -10.15 10.08
CA MET A 223 12.59 -10.23 10.02
C MET A 223 12.18 -11.67 9.65
N PRO A 224 12.07 -12.59 10.64
CA PRO A 224 11.80 -14.00 10.38
C PRO A 224 10.56 -14.21 9.51
N ALA A 225 9.46 -13.50 9.78
CA ALA A 225 8.22 -13.61 9.02
C ALA A 225 8.35 -13.15 7.55
N LEU A 226 9.40 -12.40 7.17
CA LEU A 226 9.65 -11.96 5.80
C LEU A 226 10.54 -12.95 5.02
N GLY A 227 10.41 -14.25 5.25
CA GLY A 227 11.18 -15.26 4.53
C GLY A 227 12.68 -15.14 4.77
N GLY A 228 13.08 -14.73 5.98
CA GLY A 228 14.48 -14.53 6.36
C GLY A 228 15.12 -13.23 5.86
N ALA A 229 14.37 -12.35 5.20
CA ALA A 229 14.86 -11.02 4.82
C ALA A 229 15.14 -10.14 6.06
N ALA A 230 15.91 -9.07 5.85
CA ALA A 230 16.07 -8.03 6.86
C ALA A 230 15.24 -6.79 6.49
N ALA A 231 14.98 -5.93 7.47
CA ALA A 231 14.36 -4.64 7.25
C ALA A 231 15.25 -3.50 7.76
N HIS A 232 15.23 -2.36 7.06
CA HIS A 232 15.97 -1.17 7.46
C HIS A 232 15.20 -0.41 8.56
N PRO A 233 15.81 -0.16 9.73
CA PRO A 233 15.16 0.62 10.79
C PRO A 233 14.98 2.08 10.39
N LEU A 234 13.74 2.57 10.37
CA LEU A 234 13.42 3.95 10.05
C LEU A 234 12.72 4.64 11.22
N ARG A 235 13.16 5.86 11.55
CA ARG A 235 12.53 6.70 12.58
C ARG A 235 11.15 7.16 12.11
N PHE A 236 10.22 7.39 13.06
CA PHE A 236 8.83 7.81 12.81
C PHE A 236 7.95 6.78 12.09
N LEU A 237 8.53 5.67 11.65
CA LEU A 237 7.78 4.64 10.93
C LEU A 237 6.75 3.96 11.84
N ASP A 238 7.02 3.83 13.14
CA ASP A 238 6.07 3.31 14.13
C ASP A 238 4.74 4.06 14.11
N PHE A 239 4.78 5.40 14.01
CA PHE A 239 3.58 6.23 13.90
C PHE A 239 2.88 6.04 12.56
N LEU A 240 3.64 5.93 11.46
CA LEU A 240 3.07 5.77 10.12
C LEU A 240 2.28 4.47 9.98
N ILE A 241 2.83 3.36 10.48
CA ILE A 241 2.24 2.03 10.31
C ILE A 241 1.38 1.59 11.50
N HIS A 242 1.14 2.48 12.46
CA HIS A 242 0.17 2.23 13.53
C HIS A 242 -1.25 2.28 12.97
N GLU A 243 -2.07 1.29 13.34
CA GLU A 243 -3.48 1.15 12.90
C GLU A 243 -3.68 1.37 11.39
N PRO A 244 -3.00 0.57 10.54
CA PRO A 244 -3.08 0.76 9.10
C PRO A 244 -4.46 0.31 8.58
N VAL A 245 -4.86 0.88 7.45
CA VAL A 245 -6.16 0.63 6.82
C VAL A 245 -6.03 -0.34 5.65
N ARG A 246 -7.08 -1.13 5.43
CA ARG A 246 -7.18 -1.96 4.23
C ARG A 246 -7.62 -1.11 3.05
N ALA A 247 -7.04 -1.39 1.88
CA ALA A 247 -7.35 -0.69 0.65
C ALA A 247 -7.20 -1.62 -0.55
N VAL A 248 -7.64 -1.13 -1.70
CA VAL A 248 -7.42 -1.80 -2.98
C VAL A 248 -6.52 -0.95 -3.87
N LEU A 249 -5.38 -1.53 -4.26
CA LEU A 249 -4.56 -1.00 -5.34
C LEU A 249 -5.23 -1.37 -6.68
N LEU A 250 -5.55 -0.36 -7.49
CA LEU A 250 -6.32 -0.49 -8.73
C LEU A 250 -5.48 -1.11 -9.86
N TYR A 251 -5.15 -2.38 -9.70
CA TYR A 251 -4.33 -3.14 -10.63
C TYR A 251 -4.89 -4.54 -10.86
N GLY A 252 -4.99 -4.96 -12.13
CA GLY A 252 -5.63 -6.23 -12.49
C GLY A 252 -7.09 -6.27 -12.02
N GLY A 253 -7.41 -7.23 -11.13
CA GLY A 253 -8.73 -7.34 -10.50
C GLY A 253 -8.86 -6.58 -9.17
N GLY A 254 -7.93 -5.69 -8.85
CA GLY A 254 -7.85 -5.03 -7.55
C GLY A 254 -7.03 -5.90 -6.61
N VAL A 255 -5.87 -5.39 -6.21
CA VAL A 255 -4.97 -6.07 -5.28
C VAL A 255 -5.29 -5.58 -3.88
N ASN A 256 -5.62 -6.51 -2.99
CA ASN A 256 -5.84 -6.21 -1.58
C ASN A 256 -4.50 -5.85 -0.93
N VAL A 257 -4.45 -4.68 -0.31
CA VAL A 257 -3.26 -4.14 0.33
C VAL A 257 -3.63 -3.55 1.70
N VAL A 258 -2.65 -3.47 2.57
CA VAL A 258 -2.73 -2.71 3.82
C VAL A 258 -1.81 -1.51 3.67
N VAL A 259 -2.32 -0.31 3.89
CA VAL A 259 -1.58 0.97 3.76
C VAL A 259 -1.73 1.78 5.05
N PRO A 260 -0.83 2.74 5.32
CA PRO A 260 -1.01 3.69 6.43
C PRO A 260 -2.38 4.38 6.36
N ALA A 261 -2.93 4.75 7.52
CA ALA A 261 -4.09 5.63 7.53
C ALA A 261 -3.74 6.99 6.88
N PRO A 262 -4.61 7.58 6.06
CA PRO A 262 -4.29 8.79 5.29
C PRO A 262 -3.88 9.97 6.18
N GLU A 263 -4.50 10.13 7.34
CA GLU A 263 -4.17 11.12 8.36
C GLU A 263 -2.75 10.95 8.91
N ARG A 264 -2.37 9.72 9.28
CA ARG A 264 -1.02 9.38 9.76
C ARG A 264 0.02 9.58 8.66
N PHE A 265 -0.32 9.23 7.42
CA PHE A 265 0.56 9.46 6.28
C PHE A 265 0.80 10.96 6.07
N ALA A 266 -0.23 11.80 6.13
CA ALA A 266 -0.11 13.24 5.98
C ALA A 266 0.82 13.84 7.06
N VAL A 267 0.58 13.51 8.33
CA VAL A 267 1.39 13.99 9.46
C VAL A 267 2.83 13.48 9.38
N HIS A 268 3.03 12.20 9.07
CA HIS A 268 4.36 11.62 8.89
C HIS A 268 5.16 12.31 7.77
N LYS A 269 4.48 12.69 6.68
CA LYS A 269 5.14 13.38 5.56
C LYS A 269 5.63 14.78 5.93
N LEU A 270 4.94 15.50 6.82
CA LEU A 270 5.45 16.75 7.39
C LEU A 270 6.77 16.52 8.14
N ILE A 271 6.82 15.47 8.98
CA ILE A 271 8.00 15.13 9.78
C ILE A 271 9.18 14.72 8.89
N VAL A 272 8.95 13.90 7.87
CA VAL A 272 10.03 13.45 6.98
C VAL A 272 10.52 14.58 6.07
N ALA A 273 9.64 15.48 5.62
CA ALA A 273 10.01 16.64 4.82
C ALA A 273 11.05 17.52 5.56
N SER A 274 10.87 17.73 6.87
CA SER A 274 11.81 18.53 7.68
C SER A 274 13.20 17.92 7.80
N ARG A 275 13.31 16.60 7.60
CA ARG A 275 14.55 15.82 7.78
C ARG A 275 15.30 15.53 6.48
N ARG A 276 14.78 15.95 5.31
CA ARG A 276 15.49 15.81 4.04
C ARG A 276 16.70 16.73 4.01
N ARG A 277 17.80 16.26 3.42
CA ARG A 277 19.03 17.04 3.20
C ARG A 277 18.76 18.25 2.30
N ASP A 278 19.53 19.33 2.47
CA ASP A 278 19.41 20.56 1.66
C ASP A 278 20.09 20.49 0.27
N ASP A 279 20.50 19.30 -0.16
CA ASP A 279 20.98 19.04 -1.52
C ASP A 279 19.83 19.03 -2.55
N PRO A 280 20.11 19.18 -3.87
CA PRO A 280 19.07 19.26 -4.90
C PRO A 280 18.09 18.08 -4.92
N LEU A 281 18.55 16.86 -4.70
CA LEU A 281 17.70 15.66 -4.66
C LEU A 281 16.86 15.62 -3.37
N GLY A 282 17.44 16.04 -2.25
CA GLY A 282 16.77 16.21 -0.98
C GLY A 282 15.65 17.25 -1.04
N ARG A 283 15.87 18.39 -1.72
CA ARG A 283 14.86 19.43 -1.96
C ARG A 283 13.67 18.90 -2.77
N LEU A 284 13.92 18.19 -3.87
CA LEU A 284 12.85 17.58 -4.67
C LEU A 284 12.01 16.57 -3.84
N LYS A 285 12.66 15.77 -3.00
CA LYS A 285 11.96 14.85 -2.09
C LYS A 285 11.18 15.59 -1.01
N ARG A 286 11.74 16.67 -0.45
CA ARG A 286 11.05 17.54 0.52
C ARG A 286 9.79 18.14 -0.09
N ASP A 287 9.89 18.71 -1.28
CA ASP A 287 8.75 19.33 -1.97
C ASP A 287 7.66 18.29 -2.29
N LYS A 288 8.05 17.08 -2.70
CA LYS A 288 7.12 15.96 -2.90
C LYS A 288 6.45 15.54 -1.59
N ASP A 289 7.21 15.37 -0.52
CA ASP A 289 6.69 14.98 0.80
C ASP A 289 5.72 16.06 1.35
N ALA A 290 6.08 17.34 1.27
CA ALA A 290 5.26 18.47 1.67
C ALA A 290 3.96 18.59 0.84
N LEU A 291 4.04 18.37 -0.48
CA LEU A 291 2.86 18.35 -1.34
C LEU A 291 1.92 17.19 -0.99
N GLN A 292 2.46 15.99 -0.75
CA GLN A 292 1.66 14.83 -0.33
C GLN A 292 0.92 15.09 0.98
N ALA A 293 1.59 15.69 1.97
CA ALA A 293 0.98 16.07 3.24
C ALA A 293 -0.18 17.06 3.04
N ALA A 294 0.06 18.13 2.29
CA ALA A 294 -0.94 19.16 2.05
C ALA A 294 -2.16 18.65 1.27
N VAL A 295 -1.92 17.81 0.26
CA VAL A 295 -2.97 17.20 -0.56
C VAL A 295 -3.85 16.27 0.29
N LEU A 296 -3.27 15.43 1.13
CA LEU A 296 -4.05 14.54 1.99
C LEU A 296 -4.80 15.32 3.07
N GLY A 297 -4.19 16.31 3.69
CA GLY A 297 -4.86 17.13 4.69
C GLY A 297 -6.06 17.89 4.11
N GLN A 298 -5.91 18.47 2.91
CA GLN A 298 -7.03 19.11 2.21
C GLN A 298 -8.13 18.10 1.85
N ALA A 299 -7.77 16.89 1.41
CA ALA A 299 -8.73 15.85 1.08
C ALA A 299 -9.52 15.38 2.31
N LEU A 300 -8.83 15.19 3.45
CA LEU A 300 -9.46 14.83 4.73
C LEU A 300 -10.43 15.92 5.18
N ALA A 301 -10.03 17.20 5.14
CA ALA A 301 -10.92 18.31 5.49
C ALA A 301 -12.15 18.37 4.57
N MET A 302 -11.96 18.29 3.25
CA MET A 302 -13.04 18.32 2.27
C MET A 302 -14.04 17.16 2.46
N THR A 303 -13.57 16.01 2.93
CA THR A 303 -14.38 14.79 3.09
C THR A 303 -14.92 14.60 4.51
N ARG A 304 -14.91 15.68 5.32
CA ARG A 304 -15.39 15.71 6.73
C ARG A 304 -14.65 14.74 7.65
N ARG A 305 -13.34 14.63 7.45
CA ARG A 305 -12.41 13.82 8.26
C ARG A 305 -11.30 14.68 8.86
N ALA A 306 -11.62 15.94 9.17
CA ALA A 306 -10.69 16.88 9.80
C ALA A 306 -10.30 16.42 11.22
N SER A 307 -11.26 15.89 11.98
CA SER A 307 -11.05 15.26 13.30
C SER A 307 -10.00 14.14 13.27
N ASP A 308 -9.98 13.30 12.24
CA ASP A 308 -9.01 12.20 12.08
C ASP A 308 -7.59 12.76 11.92
N LEU A 309 -7.44 13.78 11.07
CA LEU A 309 -6.18 14.49 10.85
C LEU A 309 -5.69 15.16 12.13
N ALA A 310 -6.58 15.85 12.83
CA ALA A 310 -6.28 16.55 14.07
C ALA A 310 -5.85 15.59 15.19
N THR A 311 -6.54 14.45 15.33
CA THR A 311 -6.17 13.40 16.29
C THR A 311 -4.76 12.87 16.03
N ALA A 312 -4.45 12.54 14.76
CA ALA A 312 -3.12 12.08 14.37
C ALA A 312 -2.04 13.17 14.60
N TYR A 313 -2.37 14.44 14.35
CA TYR A 313 -1.47 15.56 14.59
C TYR A 313 -1.20 15.77 16.09
N ALA A 314 -2.23 15.76 16.94
CA ALA A 314 -2.12 15.91 18.39
C ALA A 314 -1.29 14.77 19.00
N GLU A 315 -1.52 13.51 18.57
CA GLU A 315 -0.69 12.37 18.97
C GLU A 315 0.78 12.60 18.60
N ALA A 316 1.06 13.01 17.36
CA ALA A 316 2.42 13.30 16.93
C ALA A 316 3.06 14.45 17.72
N TRP A 317 2.31 15.51 18.04
CA TRP A 317 2.76 16.63 18.86
C TRP A 317 3.08 16.21 20.31
N GLY A 318 2.30 15.28 20.85
CA GLY A 318 2.46 14.70 22.19
C GLY A 318 3.73 13.86 22.36
N ARG A 319 4.33 13.35 21.27
CA ARG A 319 5.52 12.48 21.30
C ARG A 319 6.83 13.17 21.66
N GLY A 320 6.81 14.48 21.91
CA GLY A 320 7.90 15.22 22.54
C GLY A 320 8.59 16.27 21.65
N PRO A 321 9.62 16.97 22.17
CA PRO A 321 10.16 18.18 21.53
C PRO A 321 10.66 17.98 20.09
N ALA A 322 11.32 16.85 19.82
CA ALA A 322 11.83 16.55 18.48
C ALA A 322 10.73 16.34 17.43
N TRP A 323 9.55 15.86 17.83
CA TRP A 323 8.38 15.73 16.95
C TRP A 323 7.73 17.08 16.71
N ARG A 324 7.56 17.89 17.76
CA ARG A 324 7.02 19.26 17.66
C ARG A 324 7.84 20.13 16.71
N GLN A 325 9.16 20.08 16.84
CA GLN A 325 10.07 20.80 15.94
C GLN A 325 9.91 20.32 14.49
N ALA A 326 9.90 19.01 14.25
CA ALA A 326 9.74 18.47 12.90
C ALA A 326 8.39 18.82 12.27
N LEU A 327 7.31 18.87 13.06
CA LEU A 327 5.99 19.31 12.59
C LEU A 327 5.98 20.79 12.20
N ARG A 328 6.59 21.67 13.01
CA ARG A 328 6.70 23.11 12.69
C ARG A 328 7.48 23.34 11.40
N GLU A 329 8.68 22.76 11.30
CA GLU A 329 9.53 22.84 10.11
C GLU A 329 8.84 22.23 8.88
N GLY A 330 8.18 21.08 9.07
CA GLY A 330 7.39 20.41 8.04
C GLY A 330 6.28 21.29 7.50
N LEU A 331 5.47 21.90 8.38
CA LEU A 331 4.42 22.85 8.00
C LEU A 331 5.02 24.09 7.32
N ALA A 332 6.14 24.62 7.81
CA ALA A 332 6.83 25.74 7.19
C ALA A 332 7.30 25.44 5.76
N SER A 333 7.67 24.18 5.48
CA SER A 333 8.12 23.72 4.16
C SER A 333 6.99 23.58 3.12
N VAL A 334 5.73 23.53 3.56
CA VAL A 334 4.58 23.44 2.65
C VAL A 334 4.37 24.77 1.92
N PRO A 335 4.23 24.78 0.58
CA PRO A 335 3.94 26.00 -0.19
C PRO A 335 2.70 26.72 0.35
N THR A 336 2.78 28.05 0.53
CA THR A 336 1.74 28.86 1.20
C THR A 336 0.32 28.56 0.75
N LYS A 337 0.10 28.46 -0.57
CA LYS A 337 -1.22 28.17 -1.15
C LYS A 337 -1.79 26.81 -0.71
N ALA A 338 -0.94 25.78 -0.60
CA ALA A 338 -1.34 24.44 -0.17
C ALA A 338 -1.41 24.35 1.37
N ARG A 339 -0.58 25.13 2.07
CA ARG A 339 -0.53 25.16 3.54
C ARG A 339 -1.81 25.67 4.17
N THR A 340 -2.46 26.68 3.59
CA THR A 340 -3.70 27.26 4.15
C THR A 340 -4.78 26.20 4.36
N GLY A 341 -5.04 25.34 3.36
CA GLY A 341 -6.06 24.30 3.47
C GLY A 341 -5.70 23.19 4.47
N LEU A 342 -4.42 22.81 4.51
CA LEU A 342 -3.91 21.84 5.49
C LEU A 342 -4.05 22.37 6.92
N VAL A 343 -3.62 23.60 7.17
CA VAL A 343 -3.66 24.22 8.50
C VAL A 343 -5.09 24.43 8.96
N ALA A 344 -5.97 24.96 8.09
CA ALA A 344 -7.39 25.09 8.42
C ALA A 344 -7.99 23.73 8.80
N GLY A 345 -7.73 22.69 8.01
CA GLY A 345 -8.20 21.34 8.33
C GLY A 345 -7.69 20.78 9.67
N ILE A 346 -6.46 21.10 10.07
CA ILE A 346 -5.93 20.72 11.38
C ILE A 346 -6.62 21.52 12.49
N VAL A 347 -6.68 22.85 12.37
CA VAL A 347 -7.25 23.74 13.40
C VAL A 347 -8.74 23.49 13.62
N ASP A 348 -9.50 23.37 12.53
CA ASP A 348 -10.93 23.05 12.58
C ASP A 348 -11.13 21.68 13.25
N GLY A 349 -10.36 20.67 12.84
CA GLY A 349 -10.42 19.34 13.44
C GLY A 349 -10.02 19.30 14.91
N LEU A 350 -9.03 20.10 15.33
CA LEU A 350 -8.63 20.22 16.74
C LEU A 350 -9.78 20.81 17.58
N THR A 351 -10.44 21.83 17.05
CA THR A 351 -11.61 22.44 17.67
C THR A 351 -12.77 21.43 17.77
N GLU A 352 -13.01 20.63 16.73
CA GLU A 352 -14.03 19.57 16.71
C GLU A 352 -13.80 18.49 17.78
N ILE A 353 -12.54 18.13 18.05
CA ILE A 353 -12.19 17.13 19.07
C ILE A 353 -11.99 17.73 20.48
N GLY A 354 -12.18 19.04 20.64
CA GLY A 354 -12.07 19.73 21.94
C GLY A 354 -10.65 20.03 22.41
N GLU A 355 -9.67 19.98 21.50
CA GLU A 355 -8.27 20.35 21.77
C GLU A 355 -8.04 21.83 21.50
N ASP A 356 -7.15 22.46 22.27
CA ASP A 356 -6.75 23.86 22.06
C ASP A 356 -5.62 23.96 21.00
N PRO A 357 -5.87 24.58 19.84
CA PRO A 357 -4.84 24.77 18.81
C PRO A 357 -3.60 25.51 19.32
N GLU A 358 -3.73 26.40 20.31
CA GLU A 358 -2.59 27.13 20.86
C GLU A 358 -1.59 26.24 21.58
N GLY A 359 -2.08 25.25 22.35
CA GLY A 359 -1.26 24.23 22.99
C GLY A 359 -0.57 23.27 22.00
N LEU A 360 -1.06 23.24 20.76
CA LEU A 360 -0.61 22.35 19.70
C LEU A 360 0.16 23.08 18.59
N GLY A 361 0.69 24.26 18.89
CA GLY A 361 1.64 24.94 18.01
C GLY A 361 1.04 25.91 17.01
N PHE A 362 -0.22 26.31 17.19
CA PHE A 362 -0.87 27.36 16.41
C PHE A 362 -1.01 28.65 17.23
N ASP A 363 -1.12 29.82 16.59
CA ASP A 363 -1.45 31.08 17.25
C ASP A 363 -2.97 31.27 17.36
N ALA A 364 -3.41 32.32 18.07
CA ALA A 364 -4.83 32.65 18.23
C ALA A 364 -5.57 32.90 16.90
N SER A 365 -4.83 33.13 15.81
CA SER A 365 -5.36 33.27 14.45
C SER A 365 -5.33 31.98 13.64
N GLY A 366 -4.95 30.85 14.27
CA GLY A 366 -4.84 29.53 13.65
C GLY A 366 -3.60 29.35 12.78
N LYS A 367 -2.61 30.24 12.83
CA LYS A 367 -1.37 30.10 12.04
C LYS A 367 -0.32 29.30 12.79
N PRO A 368 0.54 28.52 12.11
CA PRO A 368 1.62 27.80 12.77
C PRO A 368 2.58 28.77 13.48
N ARG A 369 2.89 28.50 14.76
CA ARG A 369 3.95 29.21 15.49
C ARG A 369 5.32 28.78 14.95
N PRO A 370 6.29 29.71 14.87
CA PRO A 370 7.65 29.39 14.45
C PRO A 370 8.34 28.35 15.36
#